data_AF-A9AV47-F1
#
_entry.id   AF-A9AV47-F1
#
_cell.length_a   1.000
_cell.length_b   1.000
_cell.length_c   1.000
_cell.angle_alpha   90.00
_cell.angle_beta   90.00
_cell.angle_gamma   90.00
#
_symmetry.space_group_name_H-M   'P 1'
#
loop_
_entity.id
_entity.type
_entity.pdbx_description
1 polymer ?
#
loop_
_entity_poly.entity_id
_entity_poly.type
_entity_poly.pdbx_seq_one_letter_code
_entity_poly.pdbx_strand_id
1 'polypeptide(L)'
;MAAQKQSPRPRHVPQRMCVACRRTESKRQLVRLVRLADQSVVVDPSGKQAGRGAYLCAERPCWTNALKRGALERALRVELSAIDQQALQTIADQFPDAEPAVEAAMN
;
A
#
# COMPACT_ATOMS: atom_id res chain seq x y z
N MET A 1 14.94 47.68 -8.50
CA MET A 1 13.75 47.06 -7.86
C MET A 1 13.75 45.58 -8.18
N ALA A 2 14.04 44.71 -7.21
CA ALA A 2 14.17 43.27 -7.44
C ALA A 2 12.79 42.58 -7.33
N ALA A 3 12.38 41.89 -8.39
CA ALA A 3 11.15 41.11 -8.41
C ALA A 3 11.29 39.88 -7.50
N GLN A 4 10.48 39.82 -6.45
CA GLN A 4 10.42 38.68 -5.54
C GLN A 4 9.75 37.50 -6.26
N LYS A 5 10.50 36.41 -6.46
CA LYS A 5 9.98 35.15 -7.03
C LYS A 5 9.07 34.48 -6.00
N GLN A 6 7.79 34.31 -6.35
CA GLN A 6 6.82 33.65 -5.48
C GLN A 6 7.10 32.14 -5.39
N SER A 7 7.10 31.59 -4.18
CA SER A 7 7.29 30.16 -3.90
C SER A 7 6.13 29.32 -4.46
N PRO A 8 6.38 28.12 -5.01
CA PRO A 8 5.31 27.27 -5.54
C PRO A 8 4.36 26.79 -4.44
N ARG A 9 3.06 26.76 -4.73
CA ARG A 9 2.02 26.27 -3.81
C ARG A 9 2.30 24.80 -3.43
N PRO A 10 2.14 24.41 -2.15
CA PRO A 10 2.29 23.02 -1.73
C PRO A 10 1.38 22.10 -2.55
N ARG A 11 1.93 21.03 -3.12
CA ARG A 11 1.13 20.06 -3.88
C ARG A 11 0.38 19.15 -2.91
N HIS A 12 -0.90 18.92 -3.18
CA HIS A 12 -1.72 17.96 -2.44
C HIS A 12 -1.07 16.56 -2.47
N VAL A 13 -0.88 15.96 -1.29
CA VAL A 13 -0.38 14.59 -1.15
C VAL A 13 -1.56 13.64 -1.04
N PRO A 14 -1.80 12.77 -2.04
CA PRO A 14 -2.92 11.85 -2.01
C PRO A 14 -2.82 10.89 -0.82
N GLN A 15 -3.88 10.83 -0.03
CA GLN A 15 -4.05 9.89 1.07
C GLN A 15 -4.71 8.60 0.56
N ARG A 16 -4.32 7.47 1.13
CA ARG A 16 -4.81 6.13 0.78
C ARG A 16 -5.02 5.32 2.04
N MET A 17 -5.93 4.35 1.98
CA MET A 17 -6.25 3.50 3.12
C MET A 17 -5.72 2.09 2.91
N CYS A 18 -5.03 1.56 3.91
CA CYS A 18 -4.64 0.16 3.95
C CYS A 18 -5.89 -0.73 4.06
N VAL A 19 -6.04 -1.71 3.17
CA VAL A 19 -7.23 -2.58 3.16
C VAL A 19 -7.27 -3.57 4.31
N ALA A 20 -6.13 -3.81 4.98
CA ALA A 20 -6.01 -4.71 6.13
C ALA A 20 -6.31 -4.02 7.46
N CYS A 21 -5.55 -2.97 7.80
CA CYS A 21 -5.65 -2.29 9.09
C CYS A 21 -6.51 -1.02 9.07
N ARG A 22 -6.99 -0.59 7.90
CA ARG A 22 -7.82 0.62 7.71
C ARG A 22 -7.15 1.95 8.09
N ARG A 23 -5.87 1.97 8.45
CA ARG A 23 -5.11 3.22 8.61
C ARG A 23 -5.01 3.95 7.27
N THR A 24 -5.12 5.27 7.34
CA THR A 24 -4.95 6.16 6.20
C THR A 24 -3.57 6.78 6.26
N GLU A 25 -2.82 6.66 5.18
CA GLU A 25 -1.44 7.13 5.06
C GLU A 25 -1.21 7.79 3.71
N SER A 26 -0.08 8.48 3.59
CA SER A 26 0.33 9.04 2.31
C SER A 26 0.53 7.92 1.27
N LYS A 27 0.18 8.18 0.00
CA LYS A 27 0.36 7.21 -1.10
C LYS A 27 1.76 6.57 -1.13
N ARG A 28 2.79 7.31 -0.71
CA ARG A 28 4.19 6.86 -0.74
C ARG A 28 4.56 5.90 0.39
N GLN A 29 3.80 5.88 1.48
CA GLN A 29 4.02 4.99 2.63
C GLN A 29 3.26 3.66 2.51
N LEU A 30 2.39 3.53 1.50
CA LEU A 30 1.67 2.29 1.24
C LEU A 30 2.20 1.62 -0.02
N VAL A 31 2.19 0.29 0.00
CA VAL A 31 2.47 -0.56 -1.15
C VAL A 31 1.18 -0.75 -1.94
N ARG A 32 1.21 -0.43 -3.23
CA ARG A 32 0.09 -0.68 -4.14
C ARG A 32 0.19 -2.10 -4.69
N LEU A 33 -0.92 -2.82 -4.64
CA LEU A 33 -1.13 -4.06 -5.40
C LEU A 33 -2.16 -3.79 -6.49
N VAL A 34 -2.01 -4.43 -7.65
CA VAL A 34 -2.94 -4.31 -8.77
C VAL A 34 -3.32 -5.69 -9.28
N ARG A 35 -4.61 -5.85 -9.59
CA ARG A 35 -5.12 -7.01 -10.32
C ARG A 35 -4.98 -6.75 -11.82
N LEU A 36 -4.24 -7.61 -12.50
CA LEU A 36 -4.03 -7.57 -13.94
C LEU A 36 -5.22 -8.21 -14.70
N ALA A 37 -5.18 -8.16 -16.03
CA ALA A 37 -6.24 -8.67 -16.89
C ALA A 37 -6.36 -10.21 -16.85
N ASP A 38 -5.25 -10.90 -16.60
CA ASP A 38 -5.19 -12.35 -16.40
C ASP A 38 -5.60 -12.80 -14.98
N GLN A 39 -6.13 -11.86 -14.17
CA GLN A 39 -6.52 -12.05 -12.77
C GLN A 39 -5.36 -12.27 -11.80
N SER A 40 -4.09 -12.22 -12.26
CA SER A 40 -2.95 -12.24 -11.34
C SER A 40 -2.87 -10.94 -10.53
N VAL A 41 -2.28 -11.02 -9.33
CA VAL A 41 -2.08 -9.87 -8.46
C VAL A 41 -0.59 -9.60 -8.30
N VAL A 42 -0.18 -8.38 -8.64
CA VAL A 42 1.22 -7.96 -8.60
C VAL A 42 1.40 -6.68 -7.78
N VAL A 43 2.61 -6.49 -7.26
CA VAL A 43 3.00 -5.22 -6.65
C VAL A 43 3.26 -4.18 -7.74
N ASP A 44 2.73 -2.97 -7.57
CA ASP A 44 2.94 -1.86 -8.50
C ASP A 44 3.59 -0.65 -7.82
N PRO A 45 4.93 -0.59 -7.78
CA PRO A 45 5.66 0.56 -7.25
C PRO A 45 5.42 1.85 -8.07
N SER A 46 5.14 1.70 -9.38
CA SER A 46 4.95 2.85 -10.28
C SER A 46 3.64 3.59 -10.01
N GLY A 47 2.63 2.87 -9.51
CA GLY A 47 1.26 3.37 -9.37
C GLY A 47 0.58 3.69 -10.70
N LYS A 48 1.11 3.18 -11.83
CA LYS A 48 0.64 3.44 -13.19
C LYS A 48 0.04 2.21 -13.86
N GLN A 49 0.22 1.01 -13.28
CA GLN A 49 -0.31 -0.20 -13.90
C GLN A 49 -1.84 -0.17 -13.94
N ALA A 50 -2.39 -0.53 -15.10
CA ALA A 50 -3.82 -0.60 -15.33
C ALA A 50 -4.44 -1.76 -14.54
N GLY A 51 -5.67 -1.56 -14.08
CA GLY A 51 -6.40 -2.55 -13.30
C GLY A 51 -6.86 -2.02 -11.94
N ARG A 52 -7.57 -2.89 -11.23
CA ARG A 52 -8.12 -2.56 -9.90
C ARG A 52 -6.99 -2.62 -8.88
N GLY A 53 -6.78 -1.52 -8.16
CA GLY A 53 -5.70 -1.40 -7.18
C GLY A 53 -6.19 -1.49 -5.73
N ALA A 54 -5.34 -2.02 -4.86
CA ALA A 54 -5.48 -1.99 -3.41
C ALA A 54 -4.17 -1.51 -2.77
N TYR A 55 -4.23 -1.11 -1.50
CA TYR A 55 -3.07 -0.62 -0.77
C TYR A 55 -2.89 -1.39 0.55
N LEU A 56 -1.63 -1.67 0.91
CA LEU A 56 -1.22 -2.22 2.19
C LEU A 56 -0.11 -1.38 2.81
N CYS A 57 0.00 -1.38 4.13
CA CYS A 57 1.18 -0.82 4.79
C CYS A 57 2.42 -1.64 4.42
N ALA A 58 3.59 -1.00 4.44
CA ALA A 58 4.89 -1.65 4.32
C ALA A 58 5.28 -2.38 5.63
N GLU A 59 4.35 -3.17 6.17
CA GLU A 59 4.46 -3.86 7.46
C GLU A 59 3.88 -5.27 7.33
N ARG A 60 4.65 -6.30 7.71
CA ARG A 60 4.29 -7.71 7.56
C ARG A 60 2.90 -8.05 8.11
N PRO A 61 2.44 -7.56 9.28
CA PRO A 61 1.11 -7.88 9.81
C PRO A 61 -0.03 -7.43 8.89
N CYS A 62 0.15 -6.35 8.12
CA CYS A 62 -0.87 -5.93 7.15
C CYS A 62 -1.02 -6.94 6.02
N TRP A 63 0.07 -7.51 5.53
CA TRP A 63 0.06 -8.51 4.46
C TRP A 63 -0.55 -9.83 4.94
N THR A 64 -0.06 -10.35 6.08
CA THR A 64 -0.56 -11.60 6.67
C THR A 64 -2.06 -11.50 6.96
N ASN A 65 -2.52 -10.39 7.56
CA ASN A 65 -3.94 -10.19 7.81
C ASN A 65 -4.75 -10.03 6.53
N ALA A 66 -4.20 -9.39 5.49
CA ALA A 66 -4.91 -9.20 4.25
C ALA A 66 -5.14 -10.52 3.49
N LEU A 67 -4.15 -11.40 3.51
CA LEU A 67 -4.23 -12.76 2.96
C LEU A 67 -5.19 -13.61 3.80
N LYS A 68 -4.94 -13.73 5.11
CA LYS A 68 -5.72 -14.59 6.02
C LYS A 68 -7.20 -14.25 6.09
N ARG A 69 -7.57 -12.96 6.00
CA ARG A 69 -8.96 -12.50 6.10
C ARG A 69 -9.62 -12.31 4.72
N GLY A 70 -8.93 -12.58 3.61
CA GLY A 70 -9.43 -12.31 2.26
C GLY A 70 -9.67 -10.82 1.98
N ALA A 71 -8.92 -9.92 2.62
CA ALA A 71 -9.07 -8.47 2.42
C ALA A 71 -8.60 -8.04 1.03
N LEU A 72 -7.54 -8.65 0.51
CA LEU A 72 -7.06 -8.40 -0.85
C LEU A 72 -8.06 -8.89 -1.90
N GLU A 73 -8.57 -10.11 -1.75
CA GLU A 73 -9.57 -10.70 -2.66
C GLU A 73 -10.81 -9.80 -2.78
N ARG A 74 -11.36 -9.36 -1.65
CA ARG A 74 -12.49 -8.43 -1.61
C ARG A 74 -12.15 -7.07 -2.22
N ALA A 75 -10.97 -6.52 -1.91
CA ALA A 75 -10.56 -5.22 -2.40
C ALA A 75 -10.30 -5.22 -3.92
N LEU A 76 -9.67 -6.26 -4.43
CA LEU A 76 -9.27 -6.43 -5.83
C LEU A 76 -10.34 -7.13 -6.68
N ARG A 77 -11.36 -7.72 -6.06
CA ARG A 77 -12.40 -8.54 -6.70
C ARG A 77 -11.79 -9.69 -7.50
N VAL A 78 -11.01 -10.51 -6.83
CA VAL A 78 -10.35 -11.67 -7.41
C VAL A 78 -10.26 -12.77 -6.37
N GLU A 79 -10.16 -14.01 -6.82
CA GLU A 79 -9.80 -15.15 -5.99
C GLU A 79 -8.30 -15.36 -6.11
N LEU A 80 -7.58 -15.37 -4.99
CA LEU A 80 -6.12 -15.52 -5.01
C LEU A 80 -5.76 -17.01 -5.06
N SER A 81 -5.05 -17.42 -6.11
CA SER A 81 -4.55 -18.79 -6.20
C SER A 81 -3.51 -19.05 -5.10
N ALA A 82 -3.24 -20.33 -4.80
CA ALA A 82 -2.18 -20.69 -3.85
C ALA A 82 -0.80 -20.12 -4.25
N ILE A 83 -0.55 -20.02 -5.56
CA ILE A 83 0.68 -19.43 -6.10
C ILE A 83 0.74 -17.93 -5.81
N ASP A 84 -0.36 -17.20 -6.04
CA ASP A 84 -0.44 -15.76 -5.73
C ASP A 84 -0.26 -15.51 -4.23
N GLN A 85 -0.94 -16.29 -3.40
CA GLN A 85 -0.83 -16.18 -1.94
C GLN A 85 0.61 -16.41 -1.48
N GLN A 86 1.28 -17.44 -2.01
CA GLN A 86 2.67 -17.73 -1.68
C GLN A 86 3.61 -16.62 -2.13
N ALA A 87 3.44 -16.10 -3.36
CA ALA A 87 4.25 -14.99 -3.87
C ALA A 87 4.08 -13.72 -3.01
N LEU A 88 2.85 -13.40 -2.63
CA LEU A 88 2.55 -12.27 -1.75
C LEU A 88 3.10 -12.47 -0.34
N GLN A 89 3.11 -13.70 0.18
CA GLN A 89 3.73 -14.03 1.46
C GLN A 89 5.25 -13.84 1.42
N THR A 90 5.93 -14.30 0.36
CA THR A 90 7.37 -14.08 0.18
C THR A 90 7.72 -12.58 0.14
N ILE A 91 6.87 -11.76 -0.46
CA ILE A 91 7.01 -10.30 -0.43
C ILE A 91 6.77 -9.77 0.99
N ALA A 92 5.75 -10.28 1.70
CA ALA A 92 5.44 -9.90 3.07
C ALA A 92 6.62 -10.10 4.03
N ASP A 93 7.41 -11.15 3.81
CA ASP A 93 8.56 -11.48 4.65
C ASP A 93 9.69 -10.44 4.56
N GLN A 94 9.70 -9.60 3.52
CA GLN A 94 10.67 -8.50 3.36
C GLN A 94 10.31 -7.26 4.19
N PHE A 95 9.06 -7.18 4.68
CA PHE A 95 8.62 -6.07 5.51
C PHE A 95 8.87 -6.36 6.99
N PRO A 96 9.17 -5.33 7.79
CA PRO A 96 9.29 -5.48 9.23
C PRO A 96 7.94 -5.87 9.83
N ASP A 97 7.98 -6.52 10.98
CA ASP A 97 6.81 -6.58 11.84
C ASP A 97 6.39 -5.15 12.23
N ALA A 98 5.10 -4.94 12.51
CA ALA A 98 4.63 -3.61 12.83
C ALA A 98 5.35 -3.13 14.10
N GLU A 99 6.30 -2.21 13.93
CA GLU A 99 6.89 -1.48 15.05
C GLU A 99 5.74 -0.77 15.75
N PRO A 100 5.54 -0.95 17.07
CA PRO A 100 4.67 -0.04 17.80
C PRO A 100 5.20 1.36 17.55
N ALA A 101 4.30 2.30 17.23
CA ALA A 101 4.66 3.70 17.07
C ALA A 101 5.36 4.17 18.35
N VAL A 102 6.70 4.13 18.39
CA VAL A 102 7.50 4.68 19.47
C VAL A 102 7.38 6.20 19.35
N GLU A 103 6.42 6.71 20.13
CA GLU A 103 6.37 8.05 20.72
C GLU A 103 6.93 9.18 19.86
N ALA A 104 6.05 9.73 19.02
CA ALA A 104 6.03 11.16 18.79
C ALA A 104 5.68 11.89 20.11
N ALA A 105 6.66 11.99 21.01
CA ALA A 105 6.61 12.82 22.22
C ALA A 105 8.03 13.31 22.58
N MET A 106 8.64 14.09 21.69
CA MET A 106 9.70 15.03 22.06
C MET A 106 9.31 16.42 21.55
N ASN A 107 8.60 17.16 22.41
CA ASN A 107 8.75 18.59 22.66
C ASN A 107 7.82 19.03 23.79
#